data_AF-A0A535VCN2-F1
#
_entry.id   AF-A0A535VCN2-F1
#
_cell.length_a   1.000
_cell.length_b   1.000
_cell.length_c   1.000
_cell.angle_alpha   90.00
_cell.angle_beta   90.00
_cell.angle_gamma   90.00
#
_symmetry.space_group_name_H-M   'P 1'
#
loop_
_entity.id
_entity.type
_entity.pdbx_description
1 polymer ?
#
loop_
_entity_poly.entity_id
_entity_poly.type
_entity_poly.pdbx_seq_one_letter_code
_entity_poly.pdbx_strand_id
1 'polypeptide(L)'
;MEQRLAGCEADLVIVGHTHVPLDRQVGRIHVINLGSISNPVTLGLQASYVLLDADVNGYSIQLRRVDYDREAVIKAIEQSRHPTPSFLIGFMRGERVTSSDPGFFQAGRHAKNRGEK
;
A
#
# COMPACT_ATOMS: atom_id res chain seq x y z
N MET A 1 -17.27 3.83 -0.32
CA MET A 1 -16.38 3.30 0.75
C MET A 1 -17.13 3.22 2.07
N GLU A 2 -17.90 4.24 2.43
CA GLU A 2 -18.78 4.29 3.61
C GLU A 2 -19.63 3.03 3.81
N GLN A 3 -20.38 2.58 2.79
CA GLN A 3 -21.20 1.36 2.88
C GLN A 3 -20.39 0.11 3.23
N ARG A 4 -19.15 -0.01 2.73
CA ARG A 4 -18.27 -1.16 3.03
C ARG A 4 -17.71 -1.12 4.45
N LEU A 5 -17.78 0.04 5.10
CA LEU A 5 -17.32 0.27 6.46
C LEU A 5 -18.49 0.47 7.44
N ALA A 6 -19.72 0.29 6.99
CA ALA A 6 -20.90 0.42 7.83
C ALA A 6 -20.83 -0.60 8.97
N GLY A 7 -21.06 -0.12 10.21
CA GLY A 7 -20.97 -0.95 11.42
C GLY A 7 -19.54 -1.30 11.86
N CYS A 8 -18.50 -0.86 11.15
CA CYS A 8 -17.13 -1.11 11.57
C CYS A 8 -16.81 -0.30 12.84
N GLU A 9 -16.31 -1.00 13.86
CA GLU A 9 -15.99 -0.39 15.15
C GLU A 9 -14.57 0.20 15.22
N ALA A 10 -13.69 -0.20 14.32
CA ALA A 10 -12.27 0.18 14.33
C ALA A 10 -12.04 1.66 14.01
N ASP A 11 -10.99 2.24 14.60
CA ASP A 11 -10.52 3.59 14.27
C ASP A 11 -9.59 3.62 13.05
N LEU A 12 -8.90 2.51 12.79
CA LEU A 12 -7.95 2.31 11.70
C LEU A 12 -8.28 0.99 11.01
N VAL A 13 -8.39 1.01 9.68
CA VAL A 13 -8.59 -0.17 8.84
C VAL A 13 -7.47 -0.24 7.82
N ILE A 14 -6.67 -1.30 7.89
CA ILE A 14 -5.58 -1.57 6.97
C ILE A 14 -6.06 -2.60 5.94
N VAL A 15 -5.92 -2.27 4.67
CA VAL A 15 -6.33 -3.11 3.53
C VAL A 15 -5.18 -3.31 2.54
N GLY A 16 -5.37 -4.24 1.61
CA GLY A 16 -4.45 -4.51 0.51
C GLY A 16 -5.21 -4.81 -0.77
N HIS A 17 -4.82 -5.87 -1.47
CA HIS A 17 -5.47 -6.43 -2.66
C HIS A 17 -5.43 -5.56 -3.93
N THR A 18 -5.73 -4.27 -3.86
CA THR A 18 -5.75 -3.40 -5.06
C THR A 18 -4.37 -2.98 -5.54
N HIS A 19 -3.34 -3.15 -4.71
CA HIS A 19 -1.95 -2.78 -4.98
C HIS A 19 -1.70 -1.26 -5.16
N VAL A 20 -2.73 -0.44 -4.98
CA VAL A 20 -2.66 1.03 -5.04
C VAL A 20 -2.66 1.56 -3.61
N PRO A 21 -1.61 2.29 -3.18
CA PRO A 21 -1.60 2.93 -1.88
C PRO A 21 -2.79 3.86 -1.68
N LEU A 22 -3.30 3.91 -0.46
CA LEU A 22 -4.43 4.74 -0.09
C LEU A 22 -4.22 5.25 1.33
N ASP A 23 -4.47 6.53 1.53
CA ASP A 23 -4.63 7.12 2.85
C ASP A 23 -5.90 7.98 2.80
N ARG A 24 -6.95 7.53 3.50
CA ARG A 24 -8.24 8.24 3.51
C ARG A 24 -8.95 8.16 4.84
N GLN A 25 -9.47 9.30 5.28
CA GLN A 25 -10.46 9.37 6.34
C GLN A 25 -11.87 9.14 5.79
N VAL A 26 -12.61 8.18 6.35
CA VAL A 26 -14.02 7.89 6.01
C VAL A 26 -14.84 7.94 7.30
N GLY A 27 -15.53 9.07 7.51
CA GLY A 27 -16.16 9.35 8.80
C GLY A 27 -15.12 9.35 9.92
N ARG A 28 -15.30 8.47 10.92
CA ARG A 28 -14.32 8.29 12.01
C ARG A 28 -13.20 7.29 11.71
N ILE A 29 -13.29 6.56 10.60
CA ILE A 29 -12.40 5.45 10.29
C ILE A 29 -11.30 5.95 9.36
N HIS A 30 -10.06 5.82 9.79
CA HIS A 30 -8.91 6.02 8.93
C HIS A 30 -8.62 4.74 8.15
N VAL A 31 -8.56 4.80 6.83
CA VAL A 31 -8.37 3.65 5.95
C VAL A 31 -7.06 3.78 5.21
N ILE A 32 -6.19 2.78 5.40
CA ILE A 32 -4.90 2.69 4.73
C ILE A 32 -4.86 1.49 3.81
N ASN A 33 -4.44 1.71 2.55
CA ASN A 33 -3.91 0.65 1.71
C ASN A 33 -2.41 0.85 1.59
N LEU A 34 -1.64 -0.19 1.93
CA LEU A 34 -0.17 -0.15 1.91
C LEU A 34 0.43 -0.27 0.50
N GLY A 35 -0.39 -0.57 -0.52
CA GLY A 35 0.08 -0.77 -1.89
C GLY A 35 0.56 -2.20 -2.13
N SER A 36 1.71 -2.35 -2.79
CA SER A 36 2.26 -3.66 -3.16
C SER A 36 3.77 -3.70 -2.98
N ILE A 37 4.28 -4.85 -2.53
CA ILE A 37 5.72 -5.12 -2.49
C ILE A 37 6.23 -5.53 -3.88
N SER A 38 5.56 -6.48 -4.54
CA SER A 38 6.09 -7.14 -5.75
C SER A 38 5.34 -6.81 -7.04
N ASN A 39 4.06 -6.45 -6.98
CA ASN A 39 3.22 -6.33 -8.17
C ASN A 39 2.68 -4.90 -8.29
N PRO A 40 3.55 -3.89 -8.52
CA PRO A 40 3.13 -2.51 -8.61
C PRO A 40 2.20 -2.30 -9.82
N VAL A 41 1.09 -1.59 -9.58
CA VAL A 41 0.12 -1.17 -10.61
C VAL A 41 0.02 0.35 -10.74
N THR A 42 0.95 1.05 -10.11
CA THR A 42 1.12 2.52 -10.12
C THR A 42 2.40 2.90 -10.85
N LEU A 43 2.57 4.17 -11.22
CA LEU A 43 3.79 4.65 -11.90
C LEU A 43 5.07 4.47 -11.06
N GLY A 44 4.96 4.56 -9.73
CA GLY A 44 6.06 4.19 -8.82
C GLY A 44 6.19 2.68 -8.70
N LEU A 45 7.28 2.10 -9.23
CA LEU A 45 7.55 0.65 -9.24
C LEU A 45 8.33 0.15 -8.02
N GLN A 46 8.53 1.03 -7.03
CA GLN A 46 9.13 0.72 -5.74
C GLN A 46 8.25 -0.24 -4.95
N ALA A 47 8.86 -1.09 -4.13
CA ALA A 47 8.13 -1.86 -3.14
C ALA A 47 7.52 -0.89 -2.12
N SER A 48 6.24 -1.07 -1.81
CA SER A 48 5.48 -0.21 -0.89
C SER A 48 5.04 -1.00 0.34
N TYR A 49 5.23 -0.43 1.52
CA TYR A 49 4.76 -0.95 2.80
C TYR A 49 4.48 0.21 3.77
N VAL A 50 3.95 -0.11 4.94
CA VAL A 50 3.64 0.88 5.99
C VAL A 50 4.41 0.56 7.26
N LEU A 51 4.98 1.59 7.88
CA LEU A 51 5.36 1.55 9.29
C LEU A 51 4.21 2.11 10.12
N LEU A 52 3.69 1.27 11.03
CA LEU A 52 2.71 1.64 12.03
C LEU A 52 3.39 1.65 13.39
N ASP A 53 3.43 2.82 14.02
CA ASP A 53 3.80 2.97 15.42
C ASP A 53 2.53 3.25 16.22
N ALA A 54 2.30 2.54 17.31
CA ALA A 54 1.07 2.65 18.10
C ALA A 54 1.34 2.46 19.58
N ASP A 55 0.70 3.31 20.39
CA ASP A 55 0.78 3.29 21.85
C ASP A 55 -0.61 3.55 22.47
N VAL A 56 -0.63 3.79 23.78
CA VAL A 56 -1.87 4.09 24.52
C VAL A 56 -2.52 5.43 24.12
N ASN A 57 -1.75 6.34 23.52
CA ASN A 57 -2.17 7.68 23.14
C ASN A 57 -2.67 7.77 21.69
N GLY A 58 -2.29 6.81 20.85
CA GLY A 58 -2.75 6.74 19.46
C GLY A 58 -1.81 5.96 18.57
N TYR A 59 -1.74 6.36 17.31
CA TYR A 59 -0.85 5.72 16.34
C TYR A 59 -0.34 6.73 15.30
N SER A 60 0.75 6.39 14.64
CA SER A 60 1.28 7.10 13.48
C SER A 60 1.53 6.12 12.34
N ILE A 61 1.33 6.59 11.11
CA ILE A 61 1.45 5.79 9.91
C ILE A 61 2.43 6.48 8.98
N GLN A 62 3.36 5.72 8.43
CA GLN A 62 4.29 6.18 7.43
C GLN A 62 4.28 5.21 6.25
N LEU A 63 3.84 5.67 5.09
CA LEU A 63 4.01 4.92 3.86
C LEU A 63 5.50 4.96 3.49
N ARG A 64 6.08 3.78 3.31
CA ARG A 64 7.48 3.59 2.95
C ARG A 64 7.57 2.99 1.56
N ARG A 65 8.54 3.48 0.81
CA ARG A 65 8.89 2.99 -0.51
C ARG A 65 10.37 2.69 -0.56
N VAL A 66 10.72 1.59 -1.21
CA VAL A 66 12.09 1.11 -1.29
C VAL A 66 12.38 0.65 -2.70
N ASP A 67 13.43 1.22 -3.29
CA ASP A 67 14.01 0.71 -4.52
C ASP A 67 14.65 -0.66 -4.28
N TYR A 68 14.50 -1.55 -5.25
CA TYR A 68 15.10 -2.88 -5.23
C TYR A 68 15.54 -3.26 -6.64
N ASP A 69 16.40 -4.28 -6.72
CA ASP A 69 16.89 -4.79 -8.00
C ASP A 69 15.79 -5.59 -8.71
N ARG A 70 14.97 -4.88 -9.49
CA ARG A 70 13.92 -5.48 -10.32
C ARG A 70 14.49 -6.38 -11.40
N GLU A 71 15.69 -6.11 -11.91
CA GLU A 71 16.34 -6.95 -12.91
C GLU A 71 16.75 -8.31 -12.34
N ALA A 72 17.19 -8.35 -11.08
CA ALA A 72 17.41 -9.61 -10.38
C ALA A 72 16.11 -10.43 -10.24
N VAL A 73 14.98 -9.77 -9.94
CA VAL A 73 13.67 -10.46 -9.88
C VAL A 73 13.25 -11.00 -11.24
N ILE A 74 13.42 -10.21 -12.32
CA ILE A 74 13.14 -10.65 -13.69
C ILE A 74 13.96 -11.90 -14.04
N LYS A 75 15.28 -11.87 -13.77
CA LYS A 75 16.16 -13.03 -14.01
C LYS A 75 15.73 -14.26 -13.21
N ALA A 76 15.34 -14.08 -11.95
CA ALA A 76 14.85 -15.17 -11.11
C ALA A 76 13.54 -15.78 -11.68
N ILE A 77 12.62 -14.95 -12.17
CA ILE A 77 11.39 -15.40 -12.83
C ILE A 77 11.72 -16.20 -14.10
N GLU A 78 12.62 -15.69 -14.94
CA GLU A 78 13.05 -16.38 -16.17
C GLU A 78 13.67 -17.76 -15.88
N GLN A 79 14.40 -17.89 -14.77
CA GLN A 79 15.04 -19.15 -14.34
C GLN A 79 14.06 -20.12 -13.65
N SER A 80 12.95 -19.64 -13.09
CA SER A 80 12.02 -20.42 -12.27
C SER A 80 11.15 -21.43 -13.05
N ARG A 81 11.17 -21.39 -14.41
CA ARG A 81 10.24 -22.13 -15.28
C ARG A 81 8.76 -21.87 -14.96
N HIS A 82 8.44 -20.68 -14.42
CA HIS A 82 7.06 -20.28 -14.16
C HIS A 82 6.23 -20.37 -15.45
N PRO A 83 4.96 -20.86 -15.41
CA PRO A 83 4.15 -21.04 -16.61
C PRO A 83 3.75 -19.71 -17.28
N THR A 84 3.81 -18.59 -16.57
CA THR A 84 3.44 -17.26 -17.07
C THR A 84 4.48 -16.18 -16.72
N PRO A 85 5.75 -16.34 -17.17
CA PRO A 85 6.83 -15.46 -16.73
C PRO A 85 6.63 -14.03 -17.24
N SER A 86 6.15 -13.86 -18.48
CA SER A 86 5.84 -12.55 -19.07
C SER A 86 4.77 -11.78 -18.28
N PHE A 87 3.83 -12.49 -17.65
CA PHE A 87 2.82 -11.83 -16.81
C PHE A 87 3.45 -11.19 -15.57
N LEU A 88 4.32 -11.94 -14.87
CA LEU A 88 5.01 -11.47 -13.66
C LEU A 88 6.05 -10.39 -13.99
N ILE A 89 6.83 -10.58 -15.05
CA ILE A 89 7.84 -9.61 -15.53
C ILE A 89 7.19 -8.29 -15.92
N GLY A 90 5.98 -8.30 -16.47
CA GLY A 90 5.26 -7.09 -16.83
C GLY A 90 5.02 -6.15 -15.63
N PHE A 91 4.85 -6.66 -14.40
CA PHE A 91 4.80 -5.80 -13.22
C PHE A 91 6.13 -5.12 -12.95
N MET A 92 7.24 -5.87 -13.04
CA MET A 92 8.59 -5.35 -12.85
C MET A 92 8.94 -4.28 -13.88
N ARG A 93 8.40 -4.38 -15.10
CA ARG A 93 8.62 -3.41 -16.18
C ARG A 93 7.64 -2.23 -16.19
N GLY A 94 6.63 -2.23 -15.32
CA GLY A 94 5.58 -1.20 -15.32
C GLY A 94 4.58 -1.33 -16.48
N GLU A 95 4.55 -2.47 -17.17
CA GLU A 95 3.60 -2.76 -18.25
C GLU A 95 2.18 -3.08 -17.70
N ARG A 96 2.06 -3.23 -16.38
CA ARG A 96 0.81 -3.56 -15.67
C ARG A 96 0.26 -2.38 -14.87
N VAL A 97 0.67 -1.16 -15.18
CA VAL A 97 0.14 0.04 -14.52
C VAL A 97 -1.33 0.22 -14.91
N THR A 98 -2.21 0.29 -13.92
CA THR A 98 -3.66 0.48 -14.09
C THR A 98 -4.18 1.76 -13.42
N SER A 99 -3.30 2.51 -12.76
CA SER A 99 -3.62 3.78 -12.10
C SER A 99 -2.65 4.87 -12.54
N SER A 100 -3.18 6.06 -12.84
CA SER A 100 -2.37 7.27 -13.07
C SER A 100 -1.86 7.88 -11.76
N ASP A 101 -2.24 7.31 -10.62
CA ASP A 101 -1.68 7.65 -9.32
C ASP A 101 -0.15 7.48 -9.40
N PRO A 102 0.61 8.57 -9.19
CA PRO A 102 2.06 8.49 -9.22
C PRO A 102 2.57 7.67 -8.02
N GLY A 103 1.70 7.41 -7.06
CA GLY A 103 1.91 6.60 -5.86
C GLY A 103 2.61 7.39 -4.75
N PHE A 104 3.10 8.59 -5.02
CA PHE A 104 3.93 9.39 -4.10
C PHE A 104 3.12 10.05 -2.97
N PHE A 105 2.28 9.30 -2.26
CA PHE A 105 1.60 9.79 -1.06
C PHE A 105 2.51 9.63 0.17
N GLN A 106 2.65 10.69 0.95
CA GLN A 106 3.12 10.59 2.33
C GLN A 106 1.90 10.56 3.25
N ALA A 107 1.79 9.50 4.04
CA ALA A 107 0.77 9.42 5.08
C ALA A 107 1.02 10.51 6.14
N GLY A 108 -0.04 11.21 6.54
CA GLY A 108 0.01 12.25 7.56
C GLY A 108 -0.02 11.69 8.98
N ARG A 109 0.51 12.43 9.96
CA ARG A 109 0.39 12.07 11.38
C ARG A 109 -1.06 12.27 11.85
N HIS A 110 -1.76 11.18 12.17
CA HIS A 110 -3.06 11.22 12.85
C HIS A 110 -2.90 10.90 14.34
N ALA A 111 -2.56 11.92 15.14
CA ALA A 111 -2.63 11.82 16.60
C ALA A 111 -4.09 11.87 17.06
N LYS A 112 -4.54 10.87 17.81
CA LYS A 112 -5.88 10.87 18.41
C LYS A 112 -5.82 11.75 19.66
N ASN A 113 -6.18 13.03 19.55
CA ASN A 113 -6.52 13.82 20.74
C ASN A 113 -7.81 13.23 21.33
N ARG A 114 -7.68 12.26 22.25
CA ARG A 114 -8.77 11.94 23.15
C ARG A 114 -8.86 13.10 24.13
N GLY A 115 -9.82 14.00 23.90
CA GLY A 115 -10.22 14.99 24.88
C GLY A 115 -10.52 14.28 26.20
N GLU A 116 -9.86 14.74 27.25
CA GLU A 116 -10.20 14.45 28.64
C GLU A 116 -11.68 14.78 28.86
N LYS A 117 -12.41 13.86 29.48
CA LYS A 117 -13.64 14.16 30.20
C LYS A 117 -13.27 14.39 31.65
#